data_AF-A0AAV5J5J8-F1
#
_entry.id   AF-A0AAV5J5J8-F1
#
_cell.length_a   1.000
_cell.length_b   1.000
_cell.length_c   1.000
_cell.angle_alpha   90.00
_cell.angle_beta   90.00
_cell.angle_gamma   90.00
#
_symmetry.space_group_name_H-M   'P 1'
#
loop_
_entity.id
_entity.type
_entity.pdbx_description
1 polymer ?
#
loop_
_entity_poly.entity_id
_entity_poly.type
_entity_poly.pdbx_seq_one_letter_code
_entity_poly.pdbx_strand_id
1 'polypeptide(L)'
;MTRISFSALLLIALFLSFGNEQVIAAVDASSECDHPLRDANCTQEQCNALCVKTYGDKGKFGFPVYGVCNNLKKTCTCRLC
;
A
#
# COMPACT_ATOMS: atom_id res chain seq x y z
N MET A 1 14.79 10.14 -46.50
CA MET A 1 15.61 10.35 -45.28
C MET A 1 14.79 11.13 -44.26
N THR A 2 14.14 10.45 -43.32
CA THR A 2 13.39 11.06 -42.22
C THR A 2 14.38 11.59 -41.18
N ARG A 3 14.52 12.92 -41.09
CA ARG A 3 15.32 13.57 -40.06
C ARG A 3 14.55 13.52 -38.74
N ILE A 4 14.92 12.59 -37.87
CA ILE A 4 14.44 12.55 -36.50
C ILE A 4 14.94 13.83 -35.82
N SER A 5 14.02 14.70 -35.41
CA SER A 5 14.32 15.96 -34.74
C SER A 5 14.89 15.68 -33.36
N PHE A 6 16.17 15.98 -33.14
CA PHE A 6 16.87 15.81 -31.86
C PHE A 6 16.14 16.51 -30.70
N SER A 7 15.39 17.59 -30.99
CA SER A 7 14.58 18.31 -30.00
C SER A 7 13.47 17.44 -29.39
N ALA A 8 12.94 16.46 -30.12
CA ALA A 8 11.92 15.56 -29.61
C ALA A 8 12.47 14.54 -28.58
N LEU A 9 13.72 14.11 -28.76
CA LEU A 9 14.39 13.18 -27.82
C LEU A 9 14.66 13.85 -26.47
N LEU A 10 15.02 15.14 -26.48
CA LEU A 10 15.33 15.89 -25.27
C LEU A 10 14.07 16.14 -24.41
N LEU A 11 12.93 16.35 -25.05
CA LEU A 11 11.65 16.49 -24.36
C LEU A 11 11.21 15.19 -23.69
N ILE A 12 11.35 14.04 -24.35
CA ILE A 12 11.01 12.72 -23.77
C ILE A 12 11.87 12.43 -22.54
N ALA A 13 13.17 12.74 -22.59
CA ALA A 13 14.08 12.56 -21.45
C ALA A 13 13.70 13.45 -20.24
N LEU A 14 13.22 14.66 -20.49
CA LEU A 14 12.70 15.54 -19.44
C LEU A 14 11.43 14.97 -18.80
N PHE A 15 10.47 14.46 -19.59
CA PHE A 15 9.25 13.85 -19.03
C PHE A 15 9.53 12.60 -18.18
N LEU A 16 10.53 11.79 -18.55
CA LEU A 16 10.88 10.60 -17.77
C LEU A 16 11.57 10.90 -16.44
N SER A 17 12.21 12.07 -16.30
CA SER A 17 12.91 12.45 -15.07
C SER A 17 11.97 12.91 -13.94
N PHE A 18 10.80 13.48 -14.27
CA PHE A 18 9.85 14.01 -13.28
C PHE A 18 8.71 13.05 -12.90
N GLY A 19 8.61 11.88 -13.57
CA GLY A 19 7.46 10.97 -13.42
C GLY A 19 7.50 10.01 -12.23
N ASN A 20 8.60 9.96 -11.45
CA ASN A 20 8.85 8.81 -10.56
C ASN A 20 8.81 9.10 -9.05
N GLU A 21 8.65 10.36 -8.62
CA GLU A 21 8.65 10.69 -7.18
C GLU A 21 7.28 10.55 -6.50
N GLN A 22 6.16 10.48 -7.24
CA GLN A 22 4.83 10.47 -6.62
C GLN A 22 4.28 9.10 -6.22
N VAL A 23 4.93 8.00 -6.61
CA VAL A 23 4.40 6.64 -6.32
C VAL A 23 4.79 6.15 -4.92
N ILE A 24 5.82 6.73 -4.31
CA ILE A 24 6.36 6.25 -3.02
C ILE A 24 5.59 6.85 -1.83
N ALA A 25 5.12 8.10 -1.94
CA ALA A 25 4.48 8.81 -0.81
C ALA A 25 3.10 8.26 -0.40
N ALA A 26 2.39 7.54 -1.28
CA ALA A 26 1.12 6.88 -0.93
C ALA A 26 1.30 5.62 -0.07
N VAL A 27 2.51 5.04 -0.04
CA VAL A 27 2.81 3.86 0.78
C VAL A 27 3.08 4.24 2.23
N ASP A 28 3.71 5.39 2.48
CA ASP A 28 4.15 5.78 3.83
C ASP A 28 3.05 6.39 4.70
N ALA A 29 2.05 7.06 4.11
CA ALA A 29 0.89 7.59 4.86
C ALA A 29 0.00 6.47 5.45
N SER A 30 0.07 5.27 4.88
CA SER A 30 -0.65 4.09 5.38
C SER A 30 0.08 3.41 6.55
N SER A 31 1.35 3.74 6.82
CA SER A 31 2.17 3.01 7.82
C SER A 31 1.72 3.20 9.27
N GLU A 32 1.07 4.32 9.61
CA GLU A 32 0.49 4.52 10.95
C GLU A 32 -0.80 3.72 11.17
N CYS A 33 -1.42 3.24 10.10
CA CYS A 33 -2.72 2.57 10.14
C CYS A 33 -2.65 1.10 9.74
N ASP A 34 -1.68 0.73 8.90
CA ASP A 34 -1.43 -0.64 8.46
C ASP A 34 -0.42 -1.32 9.40
N HIS A 35 -0.92 -2.19 10.26
CA HIS A 35 -0.10 -3.02 11.14
C HIS A 35 -0.03 -4.46 10.63
N PRO A 36 1.11 -4.90 10.06
CA PRO A 36 1.25 -6.27 9.61
C PRO A 36 1.40 -7.23 10.79
N LEU A 37 0.53 -8.23 10.85
CA LEU A 37 0.60 -9.41 11.70
C LEU A 37 0.99 -10.63 10.88
N ARG A 38 1.86 -11.46 11.45
CA ARG A 38 2.28 -12.71 10.81
C ARG A 38 1.25 -13.79 11.13
N ASP A 39 0.58 -14.31 10.10
CA ASP A 39 -0.41 -15.38 10.25
C ASP A 39 -0.17 -16.47 9.20
N ALA A 40 0.38 -17.60 9.64
CA ALA A 40 0.70 -18.74 8.79
C ALA A 40 -0.53 -19.33 8.10
N ASN A 41 -1.72 -19.14 8.68
CA ASN A 41 -2.99 -19.60 8.14
C ASN A 41 -3.93 -18.43 7.82
N CYS A 42 -3.35 -17.31 7.40
CA CYS A 42 -4.10 -16.11 7.04
C CYS A 42 -5.28 -16.45 6.11
N THR A 43 -6.49 -16.26 6.63
CA THR A 43 -7.75 -16.17 5.89
C THR A 43 -8.36 -14.81 6.17
N GLN A 44 -9.23 -14.32 5.29
CA GLN A 44 -9.84 -13.00 5.47
C GLN A 44 -10.60 -12.89 6.80
N GLU A 45 -11.36 -13.92 7.17
CA GLU A 45 -12.13 -13.96 8.41
C GLU A 45 -11.24 -14.02 9.65
N GLN A 46 -10.23 -14.89 9.66
CA GLN A 46 -9.31 -15.00 10.79
C GLN A 46 -8.44 -13.75 10.95
N CYS A 47 -7.98 -13.17 9.83
CA CYS A 47 -7.23 -11.92 9.85
C CYS A 47 -8.08 -10.78 10.44
N ASN A 48 -9.35 -10.67 10.03
CA ASN A 48 -10.25 -9.67 10.58
C ASN A 48 -10.49 -9.87 12.08
N ALA A 49 -10.80 -11.11 12.49
CA ALA A 49 -10.99 -11.45 13.91
C ALA A 49 -9.71 -11.20 14.74
N LEU A 50 -8.53 -11.50 14.19
CA LEU A 50 -7.25 -11.25 14.83
C LEU A 50 -6.99 -9.75 15.01
N CYS A 51 -7.26 -8.94 14.00
CA CYS A 51 -7.11 -7.49 14.07
C CYS A 51 -8.05 -6.89 15.13
N VAL A 52 -9.33 -7.29 15.12
CA VAL A 52 -10.31 -6.84 16.13
C VAL A 52 -9.94 -7.31 17.54
N LYS A 53 -9.43 -8.54 17.69
CA LYS A 53 -8.97 -9.06 18.99
C LYS A 53 -7.74 -8.30 19.51
N THR A 54 -6.85 -7.89 18.63
CA THR A 54 -5.57 -7.25 19.00
C THR A 54 -5.73 -5.77 19.27
N TYR A 55 -6.54 -5.07 18.46
CA TYR A 55 -6.66 -3.61 18.48
C TYR A 55 -8.04 -3.09 18.89
N GLY A 56 -9.05 -3.97 19.03
CA GLY A 56 -10.44 -3.59 19.28
C GLY A 56 -11.26 -3.47 18.00
N ASP A 57 -12.56 -3.22 18.13
CA ASP A 57 -13.49 -3.01 17.01
C ASP A 57 -13.34 -1.62 16.36
N LYS A 58 -12.69 -0.69 17.06
CA LYS A 58 -12.46 0.70 16.61
C LYS A 58 -11.00 1.09 16.77
N GLY A 59 -10.42 1.56 15.69
CA GLY A 59 -9.04 2.04 15.61
C GLY A 59 -8.93 3.54 15.87
N LYS A 60 -7.95 4.18 15.26
CA LYS A 60 -7.70 5.62 15.39
C LYS A 60 -8.95 6.37 14.90
N PHE A 61 -9.32 7.46 15.58
CA PHE A 61 -10.47 8.30 15.25
C PHE A 61 -11.85 7.60 15.22
N GLY A 62 -11.97 6.39 15.77
CA GLY A 62 -13.23 5.65 15.79
C GLY A 62 -13.58 4.94 14.47
N PHE A 63 -12.65 4.85 13.53
CA PHE A 63 -12.80 4.04 12.32
C PHE A 63 -12.85 2.55 12.67
N PRO A 64 -13.63 1.73 11.95
CA PRO A 64 -13.70 0.29 12.20
C PRO A 64 -12.35 -0.36 11.91
N VAL A 65 -11.89 -1.22 12.82
CA VAL A 65 -10.71 -2.05 12.56
C VAL A 65 -11.09 -3.17 11.61
N TYR A 66 -10.29 -3.37 10.55
CA TYR A 66 -10.42 -4.53 9.70
C TYR A 66 -9.07 -5.10 9.27
N GLY A 67 -9.03 -6.40 9.04
CA GLY A 67 -7.84 -7.10 8.55
C GLY A 67 -7.91 -7.34 7.05
N VAL A 68 -6.80 -7.21 6.33
CA VAL A 68 -6.67 -7.63 4.94
C VAL A 68 -5.66 -8.76 4.86
N CYS A 69 -6.13 -9.93 4.42
CA CYS A 69 -5.26 -11.08 4.31
C CYS A 69 -4.54 -11.14 2.96
N ASN A 70 -3.20 -11.17 2.99
CA ASN A 70 -2.38 -11.48 1.83
C ASN A 70 -1.98 -12.96 1.83
N ASN A 71 -2.73 -13.75 1.05
CA ASN A 71 -2.52 -15.20 0.92
C ASN A 71 -1.16 -15.59 0.33
N LEU A 72 -0.57 -14.72 -0.51
CA LEU A 72 0.73 -14.98 -1.16
C LEU A 72 1.88 -14.86 -0.16
N LYS A 73 1.80 -13.90 0.75
CA LYS A 73 2.83 -13.63 1.76
C LYS A 73 2.54 -14.26 3.13
N LYS A 74 1.35 -14.85 3.31
CA LYS A 74 0.86 -15.33 4.61
C LYS A 74 0.98 -14.25 5.69
N THR A 75 0.56 -13.05 5.32
CA THR A 75 0.57 -11.87 6.17
C THR A 75 -0.83 -11.29 6.26
N CYS A 76 -1.25 -10.98 7.47
CA CYS A 76 -2.48 -10.25 7.76
C CYS A 76 -2.13 -8.79 8.01
N THR A 77 -2.71 -7.83 7.30
CA THR A 77 -2.49 -6.41 7.56
C THR A 77 -3.72 -5.83 8.24
N CYS A 78 -3.57 -5.36 9.48
CA CYS A 78 -4.65 -4.70 10.22
C CYS A 78 -4.69 -3.23 9.88
N ARG A 79 -5.84 -2.76 9.39
CA ARG A 79 -6.16 -1.35 9.14
C ARG A 79 -6.83 -0.76 10.38
N LEU A 80 -6.16 0.20 11.02
CA LEU A 80 -6.65 0.95 12.19
C LEU A 80 -7.17 2.35 11.81
N CYS A 81 -6.94 2.75 10.56
CA CYS A 81 -7.66 3.73 9.79
C CYS A 81 -7.72 3.20 8.34
#